data_AF-A0A667H1M7-F1
#
_entry.id   AF-A0A667H1M7-F1
#
_cell.length_a   1.000
_cell.length_b   1.000
_cell.length_c   1.000
_cell.angle_alpha   90.00
_cell.angle_beta   90.00
_cell.angle_gamma   90.00
#
_symmetry.space_group_name_H-M   'P 1'
#
loop_
_entity.id
_entity.type
_entity.pdbx_description
1 polymer ?
#
loop_
_entity_poly.entity_id
_entity_poly.type
_entity_poly.pdbx_seq_one_letter_code
_entity_poly.pdbx_strand_id
1 'polypeptide(L)'
;MENQANNTMGASPCEAELQELMEQIDIMVSNKKLDWERKMRALETRLDLRDQELANAQTCLDQKGQEVGLLRQKLDSLEKCNLAMTQNYEGQLQTLKAQFSKLTNSFEKLRLHQMKQSKVRRKELLHPREEIPFELSNLNQKLEEFRAKSREWDKQEILYQTHLVSLDAQQKLLSEKCNQFQKQAQSYQTQLNGKKQCIEDGSSEVPQLMCEPDHSCEASERDEFIIEKLKSAVSEIALSRNKLQDENQKLLQELKMYQRQCQAMEAGLSEVKSELQSRDDLLRIIEMERLQLHRELLKIGECQNTHENKKRHESSYSPSTKEPERKRKELFSVILDHPNHEKELNKIRSQLYQEEECHGSEQERMRNEISDLTEELHQKEITIATIMKKAAFLERQLKMELEIKEKMLSKQQVCKRAGQHLSRSLSCSALIVSDMRYKAVRTENTHLKGMMGDLDPGQYMTSEITDIKSLDFTNREHSRHTSINKLEHENERLRNDLAKLRSNGKSAWANQNTYEEMGRYTYQNQMKMEKNEDRLSQDREPNRSVTPPLPPLPFQTREVTSPLVSDDEVFPLSPPDIVFPASLAAQHFLLEEEKRAKEFEKLLNTHIDELQKHTEFTLNKYTKLKQNRHI
;
A
#
# COMPACT_ATOMS: atom_id res chain seq x y z
N MET A 1 -67.47 74.24 73.42
CA MET A 1 -66.56 75.39 73.35
C MET A 1 -65.21 74.82 72.89
N GLU A 2 -64.59 75.30 71.82
CA GLU A 2 -64.86 76.53 71.07
C GLU A 2 -64.55 76.35 69.56
N ASN A 3 -65.12 77.18 68.69
CA ASN A 3 -64.99 77.05 67.23
C ASN A 3 -63.95 78.03 66.66
N GLN A 4 -62.95 77.52 65.96
CA GLN A 4 -62.34 78.20 64.80
C GLN A 4 -62.17 77.14 63.70
N ALA A 5 -63.06 77.06 62.70
CA ALA A 5 -63.34 78.02 61.63
C ALA A 5 -62.28 77.96 60.51
N ASN A 6 -62.78 77.72 59.29
CA ASN A 6 -62.01 77.37 58.10
C ASN A 6 -60.85 78.34 57.81
N ASN A 7 -59.67 77.78 57.54
CA ASN A 7 -58.67 78.39 56.65
C ASN A 7 -58.43 77.49 55.43
N THR A 8 -59.53 77.06 54.80
CA THR A 8 -59.52 76.58 53.41
C THR A 8 -59.38 77.77 52.47
N MET A 9 -58.30 78.55 52.62
CA MET A 9 -57.84 79.40 51.53
C MET A 9 -57.44 78.47 50.39
N GLY A 10 -58.22 78.46 49.31
CA GLY A 10 -57.76 77.84 48.08
C GLY A 10 -56.47 78.56 47.68
N ALA A 11 -55.40 77.80 47.47
CA ALA A 11 -54.16 78.32 46.90
C ALA A 11 -54.49 79.14 45.65
N SER A 12 -53.80 80.26 45.45
CA SER A 12 -54.06 81.07 44.25
C SER A 12 -53.75 80.23 43.00
N PRO A 13 -54.40 80.46 41.84
CA PRO A 13 -54.14 79.63 40.64
C PRO A 13 -52.65 79.55 40.28
N CYS A 14 -51.92 80.66 40.43
CA CYS A 14 -50.47 80.74 40.22
C CYS A 14 -49.65 79.93 41.25
N GLU A 15 -50.13 79.79 42.49
CA GLU A 15 -49.49 78.99 43.55
C GLU A 15 -49.69 77.49 43.32
N ALA A 16 -50.86 77.08 42.82
CA ALA A 16 -51.12 75.71 42.37
C ALA A 16 -50.27 75.35 41.13
N GLU A 17 -50.21 76.24 40.13
CA GLU A 17 -49.35 76.08 38.94
C GLU A 17 -47.86 75.97 39.32
N LEU A 18 -47.38 76.77 40.28
CA LEU A 18 -46.01 76.68 40.79
C LEU A 18 -45.75 75.32 41.47
N GLN A 19 -46.69 74.85 42.29
CA GLN A 19 -46.56 73.57 43.00
C GLN A 19 -46.57 72.38 42.04
N GLU A 20 -47.40 72.41 40.99
CA GLU A 20 -47.37 71.39 39.92
C GLU A 20 -46.02 71.40 39.17
N LEU A 21 -45.50 72.58 38.81
CA LEU A 21 -44.18 72.70 38.18
C LEU A 21 -43.04 72.17 39.06
N MET A 22 -43.11 72.37 40.38
CA MET A 22 -42.15 71.77 41.31
C MET A 22 -42.25 70.24 41.33
N GLU A 23 -43.46 69.68 41.40
CA GLU A 23 -43.67 68.23 41.35
C GLU A 23 -43.18 67.62 40.02
N GLN A 24 -43.44 68.28 38.89
CA GLN A 24 -42.91 67.88 37.58
C GLN A 24 -41.37 67.91 37.54
N ILE A 25 -40.73 68.89 38.17
CA ILE A 25 -39.27 68.98 38.29
C ILE A 25 -38.73 67.84 39.16
N ASP A 26 -39.32 67.57 40.32
CA ASP A 26 -38.88 66.48 41.21
C ASP A 26 -39.07 65.11 40.56
N ILE A 27 -40.18 64.88 39.85
CA ILE A 27 -40.40 63.68 39.04
C ILE A 27 -39.35 63.56 37.92
N MET A 28 -39.01 64.66 37.23
CA MET A 28 -37.96 64.67 36.21
C MET A 28 -36.58 64.34 36.80
N VAL A 29 -36.20 65.00 37.90
CA VAL A 29 -34.90 64.81 38.57
C VAL A 29 -34.78 63.39 39.13
N SER A 30 -35.84 62.87 39.75
CA SER A 30 -35.92 61.49 40.24
C SER A 30 -35.77 60.48 39.10
N ASN A 31 -36.50 60.65 37.99
CA ASN A 31 -36.37 59.78 36.81
C ASN A 31 -34.95 59.83 36.20
N LYS A 32 -34.34 61.02 36.10
CA LYS A 32 -32.95 61.15 35.64
C LYS A 32 -31.96 60.48 36.58
N LYS A 33 -32.10 60.65 37.90
CA LYS A 33 -31.27 59.97 38.91
C LYS A 33 -31.36 58.45 38.73
N LEU A 34 -32.57 57.91 38.62
CA LEU A 34 -32.82 56.49 38.41
C LEU A 34 -32.19 55.98 37.09
N ASP A 35 -32.24 56.76 36.02
CA ASP A 35 -31.53 56.46 34.76
C ASP A 35 -30.00 56.44 34.91
N TRP A 36 -29.42 57.36 35.67
CA TRP A 36 -27.98 57.34 35.98
C TRP A 36 -27.61 56.10 36.82
N GLU A 37 -28.41 55.76 37.83
CA GLU A 37 -28.19 54.55 38.65
C GLU A 37 -28.35 53.25 37.83
N ARG A 38 -29.31 53.18 36.90
CA ARG A 38 -29.44 52.06 35.95
C ARG A 38 -28.18 51.93 35.08
N LYS A 39 -27.68 53.05 34.55
CA LYS A 39 -26.47 53.08 33.70
C LYS A 39 -25.21 52.72 34.48
N MET A 40 -25.09 53.17 35.73
CA MET A 40 -23.98 52.82 36.63
C MET A 40 -23.95 51.31 36.86
N ARG A 41 -25.07 50.71 37.30
CA ARG A 41 -25.20 49.26 37.49
C ARG A 41 -24.98 48.45 36.21
N ALA A 42 -25.37 48.97 35.05
CA ALA A 42 -25.12 48.36 33.74
C ALA A 42 -23.66 48.52 33.25
N LEU A 43 -22.85 49.39 33.86
CA LEU A 43 -21.41 49.51 33.61
C LEU A 43 -20.60 48.69 34.62
N GLU A 44 -21.00 48.68 35.89
CA GLU A 44 -20.43 47.83 36.96
C GLU A 44 -20.49 46.35 36.56
N THR A 45 -21.69 45.82 36.30
CA THR A 45 -21.88 44.43 35.84
C THR A 45 -21.15 44.10 34.53
N ARG A 46 -20.87 45.10 33.68
CA ARG A 46 -20.05 44.92 32.47
C ARG A 46 -18.55 44.91 32.76
N LEU A 47 -18.10 45.56 33.83
CA LEU A 47 -16.72 45.50 34.30
C LEU A 47 -16.47 44.15 34.99
N ASP A 48 -17.35 43.74 35.89
CA ASP A 48 -17.27 42.44 36.58
C ASP A 48 -17.14 41.27 35.59
N LEU A 49 -17.95 41.27 34.53
CA LEU A 49 -17.87 40.28 33.45
C LEU A 49 -16.53 40.33 32.69
N ARG A 50 -15.93 41.51 32.50
CA ARG A 50 -14.63 41.66 31.82
C ARG A 50 -13.48 41.20 32.70
N ASP A 51 -13.52 41.49 33.98
CA ASP A 51 -12.51 41.03 34.93
C ASP A 51 -12.58 39.51 35.14
N GLN A 52 -13.79 38.91 35.12
CA GLN A 52 -13.97 37.46 35.08
C GLN A 52 -13.48 36.83 33.76
N GLU A 53 -13.76 37.45 32.61
CA GLU A 53 -13.21 37.01 31.31
C GLU A 53 -11.67 37.03 31.32
N LEU A 54 -11.06 38.07 31.89
CA LEU A 54 -9.60 38.21 32.01
C LEU A 54 -9.01 37.18 32.98
N ALA A 55 -9.63 36.94 34.14
CA ALA A 55 -9.20 35.92 35.09
C ALA A 55 -9.25 34.50 34.49
N ASN A 56 -10.31 34.20 33.73
CA ASN A 56 -10.45 32.94 32.99
C ASN A 56 -9.36 32.81 31.90
N ALA A 57 -9.11 33.87 31.14
CA ALA A 57 -8.08 33.89 30.10
C ALA A 57 -6.66 33.73 30.67
N GLN A 58 -6.35 34.39 31.79
CA GLN A 58 -5.08 34.25 32.50
C GLN A 58 -4.88 32.81 33.01
N THR A 59 -5.90 32.23 33.64
CA THR A 59 -5.86 30.83 34.13
C THR A 59 -5.61 29.84 32.99
N CYS A 60 -6.24 30.04 31.84
CA CYS A 60 -6.00 29.24 30.64
C CYS A 60 -4.56 29.41 30.10
N LEU A 61 -4.04 30.64 30.08
CA LEU A 61 -2.67 30.92 29.66
C LEU A 61 -1.63 30.27 30.58
N ASP A 62 -1.85 30.29 31.90
CA ASP A 62 -0.97 29.66 32.88
C ASP A 62 -0.97 28.12 32.75
N GLN A 63 -2.13 27.51 32.54
CA GLN A 63 -2.24 26.08 32.21
C GLN A 63 -1.46 25.72 30.93
N LYS A 64 -1.58 26.54 29.86
CA LYS A 64 -0.79 26.34 28.63
C LYS A 64 0.70 26.60 28.83
N GLY A 65 1.09 27.49 29.74
CA GLY A 65 2.47 27.64 30.20
C GLY A 65 3.03 26.36 30.82
N GLN A 66 2.25 25.70 31.69
CA GLN A 66 2.62 24.43 32.31
C GLN A 66 2.73 23.27 31.28
N GLU A 67 1.76 23.15 30.37
CA GLU A 67 1.81 22.18 29.25
C GLU A 67 3.07 22.35 28.40
N VAL A 68 3.39 23.60 28.00
CA VAL A 68 4.60 23.91 27.23
C VAL A 68 5.88 23.64 28.03
N GLY A 69 5.88 23.86 29.34
CA GLY A 69 6.98 23.49 30.23
C GLY A 69 7.25 21.98 30.23
N LEU A 70 6.20 21.17 30.42
CA LEU A 70 6.29 19.71 30.40
C LEU A 70 6.71 19.17 29.03
N LEU A 71 6.21 19.76 27.93
CA LEU A 71 6.62 19.39 26.57
C LEU A 71 8.10 19.72 26.29
N ARG A 72 8.61 20.86 26.78
CA ARG A 72 10.04 21.21 26.71
C ARG A 72 10.91 20.22 27.48
N GLN A 73 10.50 19.81 28.69
CA GLN A 73 11.22 18.80 29.47
C GLN A 73 11.24 17.44 28.76
N LYS A 74 10.11 17.02 28.18
CA LYS A 74 10.03 15.78 27.40
C LYS A 74 10.95 15.84 26.16
N LEU A 75 10.97 16.95 25.44
CA LEU A 75 11.86 17.15 24.28
C LEU A 75 13.34 17.06 24.67
N ASP A 76 13.77 17.80 25.69
CA ASP A 76 15.14 17.75 26.24
C ASP A 76 15.57 16.34 26.66
N SER A 77 14.67 15.57 27.31
CA SER A 77 14.94 14.18 27.68
C SER A 77 15.11 13.25 26.47
N LEU A 78 14.37 13.50 25.38
CA LEU A 78 14.42 12.73 24.15
C LEU A 78 15.66 13.08 23.31
N GLU A 79 16.05 14.36 23.25
CA GLU A 79 17.29 14.80 22.62
C GLU A 79 18.52 14.19 23.32
N LYS A 80 18.54 14.21 24.66
CA LYS A 80 19.61 13.56 25.46
C LYS A 80 19.69 12.05 25.22
N CYS A 81 18.54 11.36 25.15
CA CYS A 81 18.47 9.94 24.84
C CYS A 81 19.00 9.63 23.42
N ASN A 82 18.55 10.40 22.43
CA ASN A 82 18.96 10.25 21.03
C ASN A 82 20.46 10.54 20.82
N LEU A 83 21.00 11.56 21.50
CA LEU A 83 22.43 11.88 21.48
C LEU A 83 23.27 10.75 22.10
N ALA A 84 22.87 10.21 23.25
CA ALA A 84 23.56 9.06 23.87
C ALA A 84 23.48 7.79 22.99
N MET A 85 22.33 7.54 22.34
CA MET A 85 22.16 6.43 21.39
C MET A 85 23.05 6.61 20.14
N THR A 86 23.12 7.82 19.61
CA THR A 86 23.99 8.17 18.46
C THR A 86 25.46 7.96 18.79
N GLN A 87 25.92 8.42 19.96
CA GLN A 87 27.28 8.19 20.45
C GLN A 87 27.60 6.69 20.63
N ASN A 88 26.63 5.89 21.09
CA ASN A 88 26.80 4.44 21.21
C ASN A 88 27.00 3.78 19.82
N TYR A 89 26.14 4.09 18.85
CA TYR A 89 26.29 3.58 17.49
C TYR A 89 27.57 4.08 16.80
N GLU A 90 28.01 5.31 17.07
CA GLU A 90 29.30 5.80 16.56
C GLU A 90 30.46 5.00 17.17
N GLY A 91 30.47 4.74 18.48
CA GLY A 91 31.48 3.92 19.15
C GLY A 91 31.53 2.47 18.60
N GLN A 92 30.37 1.88 18.31
CA GLN A 92 30.29 0.59 17.62
C GLN A 92 30.89 0.66 16.20
N LEU A 93 30.55 1.70 15.43
CA LEU A 93 31.06 1.90 14.08
C LEU A 93 32.58 2.16 14.05
N GLN A 94 33.11 2.93 15.00
CA GLN A 94 34.55 3.14 15.17
C GLN A 94 35.26 1.83 15.54
N THR A 95 34.66 1.01 16.42
CA THR A 95 35.16 -0.33 16.76
C THR A 95 35.18 -1.25 15.55
N LEU A 96 34.13 -1.27 14.74
CA LEU A 96 34.05 -2.07 13.52
C LEU A 96 35.07 -1.62 12.46
N LYS A 97 35.25 -0.29 12.27
CA LYS A 97 36.32 0.27 11.43
C LYS A 97 37.70 -0.21 11.90
N ALA A 98 37.98 -0.18 13.21
CA ALA A 98 39.25 -0.64 13.76
C ALA A 98 39.46 -2.17 13.58
N GLN A 99 38.40 -2.98 13.68
CA GLN A 99 38.46 -4.41 13.34
C GLN A 99 38.74 -4.62 11.84
N PHE A 100 38.08 -3.87 10.96
CA PHE A 100 38.31 -3.94 9.52
C PHE A 100 39.75 -3.56 9.17
N SER A 101 40.29 -2.48 9.74
CA SER A 101 41.71 -2.11 9.56
C SER A 101 42.67 -3.19 10.06
N LYS A 102 42.38 -3.87 11.18
CA LYS A 102 43.17 -5.03 11.63
C LYS A 102 43.13 -6.19 10.63
N LEU A 103 41.96 -6.45 10.03
CA LEU A 103 41.77 -7.51 9.02
C LEU A 103 42.46 -7.17 7.68
N THR A 104 42.38 -5.91 7.21
CA THR A 104 43.13 -5.45 6.04
C THR A 104 44.64 -5.63 6.28
N ASN A 105 45.14 -5.18 7.44
CA ASN A 105 46.55 -5.33 7.81
C ASN A 105 47.00 -6.79 7.93
N SER A 106 46.14 -7.73 8.36
CA SER A 106 46.49 -9.16 8.40
C SER A 106 46.47 -9.79 7.01
N PHE A 107 45.51 -9.42 6.16
CA PHE A 107 45.45 -9.84 4.75
C PHE A 107 46.66 -9.34 3.94
N GLU A 108 47.06 -8.08 4.11
CA GLU A 108 48.26 -7.54 3.48
C GLU A 108 49.54 -8.24 3.95
N LYS A 109 49.67 -8.52 5.26
CA LYS A 109 50.78 -9.33 5.79
C LYS A 109 50.81 -10.73 5.19
N LEU A 110 49.65 -11.39 5.03
CA LEU A 110 49.53 -12.71 4.41
C LEU A 110 49.91 -12.66 2.91
N ARG A 111 49.43 -11.66 2.18
CA ARG A 111 49.78 -11.42 0.76
C ARG A 111 51.28 -11.15 0.57
N LEU A 112 51.87 -10.34 1.46
CA LEU A 112 53.32 -10.09 1.50
C LEU A 112 54.11 -11.35 1.86
N HIS A 113 53.61 -12.18 2.79
CA HIS A 113 54.21 -13.48 3.10
C HIS A 113 54.19 -14.40 1.88
N GLN A 114 53.05 -14.54 1.20
CA GLN A 114 52.91 -15.37 -0.01
C GLN A 114 53.82 -14.86 -1.16
N MET A 115 53.97 -13.54 -1.32
CA MET A 115 54.93 -12.95 -2.27
C MET A 115 56.40 -13.15 -1.87
N LYS A 116 56.72 -13.17 -0.57
CA LYS A 116 58.07 -13.52 -0.08
C LYS A 116 58.35 -15.02 -0.28
N GLN A 117 57.42 -15.89 0.10
CA GLN A 117 57.53 -17.35 -0.04
C GLN A 117 57.68 -17.78 -1.51
N SER A 118 56.92 -17.20 -2.43
CA SER A 118 57.08 -17.46 -3.88
C SER A 118 58.40 -16.92 -4.45
N LYS A 119 58.94 -15.81 -3.91
CA LYS A 119 60.29 -15.32 -4.24
C LYS A 119 61.40 -16.20 -3.62
N VAL A 120 61.19 -16.77 -2.44
CA VAL A 120 62.11 -17.73 -1.78
C VAL A 120 62.12 -19.05 -2.55
N ARG A 121 60.96 -19.64 -2.85
CA ARG A 121 60.84 -20.85 -3.68
C ARG A 121 61.45 -20.68 -5.08
N ARG A 122 61.49 -19.46 -5.62
CA ARG A 122 62.19 -19.11 -6.89
C ARG A 122 63.70 -18.85 -6.73
N LYS A 123 64.20 -18.61 -5.51
CA LYS A 123 65.63 -18.50 -5.19
C LYS A 123 66.24 -19.83 -4.74
N GLU A 124 65.47 -20.68 -4.09
CA GLU A 124 65.84 -22.08 -3.79
C GLU A 124 65.97 -22.89 -5.10
N LEU A 125 65.18 -22.53 -6.13
CA LEU A 125 65.34 -22.97 -7.52
C LEU A 125 66.56 -22.31 -8.23
N LEU A 126 67.66 -22.10 -7.51
CA LEU A 126 69.00 -21.85 -8.07
C LEU A 126 69.95 -23.04 -7.84
N HIS A 127 69.43 -24.16 -7.33
CA HIS A 127 69.94 -25.48 -7.66
C HIS A 127 68.97 -26.18 -8.63
N PRO A 128 69.47 -26.87 -9.67
CA PRO A 128 68.64 -27.43 -10.72
C PRO A 128 67.88 -28.66 -10.22
N ARG A 129 66.55 -28.55 -10.12
CA ARG A 129 65.65 -29.70 -10.17
C ARG A 129 64.48 -29.36 -11.09
N GLU A 130 64.50 -29.95 -12.28
CA GLU A 130 63.97 -29.37 -13.52
C GLU A 130 62.55 -29.85 -13.88
N GLU A 131 61.89 -30.56 -12.97
CA GLU A 131 60.74 -31.42 -13.28
C GLU A 131 59.42 -30.65 -13.54
N ILE A 132 59.10 -29.63 -12.74
CA ILE A 132 57.79 -28.95 -12.83
C ILE A 132 57.60 -28.18 -14.16
N PRO A 133 58.61 -27.47 -14.71
CA PRO A 133 58.53 -26.93 -16.07
C PRO A 133 58.42 -28.03 -17.14
N PHE A 134 59.12 -29.14 -16.94
CA PHE A 134 59.22 -30.24 -17.90
C PHE A 134 57.92 -31.03 -18.02
N GLU A 135 57.22 -31.31 -16.92
CA GLU A 135 55.91 -31.98 -16.92
C GLU A 135 54.86 -31.18 -17.71
N LEU A 136 54.78 -29.87 -17.50
CA LEU A 136 53.82 -29.02 -18.22
C LEU A 136 54.18 -28.91 -19.72
N SER A 137 55.48 -28.85 -20.05
CA SER A 137 55.96 -28.86 -21.43
C SER A 137 55.64 -30.18 -22.15
N ASN A 138 55.93 -31.31 -21.52
CA ASN A 138 55.67 -32.66 -22.01
C ASN A 138 54.15 -32.92 -22.19
N LEU A 139 53.32 -32.51 -21.22
CA LEU A 139 51.86 -32.61 -21.36
C LEU A 139 51.33 -31.77 -22.52
N ASN A 140 51.89 -30.58 -22.75
CA ASN A 140 51.49 -29.70 -23.85
C ASN A 140 51.97 -30.23 -25.22
N GLN A 141 53.18 -30.81 -25.29
CA GLN A 141 53.66 -31.53 -26.48
C GLN A 141 52.73 -32.70 -26.80
N LYS A 142 52.39 -33.52 -25.81
CA LYS A 142 51.49 -34.68 -25.97
C LYS A 142 50.08 -34.26 -26.39
N LEU A 143 49.61 -33.09 -25.96
CA LEU A 143 48.36 -32.48 -26.42
C LEU A 143 48.43 -32.11 -27.92
N GLU A 144 49.54 -31.55 -28.39
CA GLU A 144 49.73 -31.29 -29.83
C GLU A 144 49.92 -32.58 -30.64
N GLU A 145 50.54 -33.62 -30.10
CA GLU A 145 50.58 -34.94 -30.76
C GLU A 145 49.18 -35.55 -30.94
N PHE A 146 48.28 -35.37 -29.97
CA PHE A 146 46.87 -35.76 -30.13
C PHE A 146 46.13 -34.86 -31.13
N ARG A 147 46.37 -33.54 -31.13
CA ARG A 147 45.82 -32.61 -32.16
C ARG A 147 46.30 -32.94 -33.57
N ALA A 148 47.55 -33.37 -33.72
CA ALA A 148 48.10 -33.82 -35.01
C ALA A 148 47.47 -35.13 -35.47
N LYS A 149 47.31 -36.11 -34.55
CA LYS A 149 46.64 -37.39 -34.84
C LYS A 149 45.18 -37.21 -35.21
N SER A 150 44.44 -36.32 -34.54
CA SER A 150 43.05 -35.99 -34.93
C SER A 150 42.99 -35.52 -36.39
N ARG A 151 43.80 -34.53 -36.76
CA ARG A 151 43.88 -34.01 -38.14
C ARG A 151 44.32 -35.04 -39.18
N GLU A 152 44.94 -36.14 -38.79
CA GLU A 152 45.25 -37.24 -39.71
C GLU A 152 44.06 -38.18 -39.87
N TRP A 153 43.33 -38.50 -38.78
CA TRP A 153 42.06 -39.23 -38.87
C TRP A 153 41.01 -38.46 -39.70
N ASP A 154 40.91 -37.15 -39.53
CA ASP A 154 40.02 -36.28 -40.32
C ASP A 154 40.32 -36.41 -41.84
N LYS A 155 41.59 -36.54 -42.24
CA LYS A 155 41.98 -36.79 -43.65
C LYS A 155 41.62 -38.19 -44.11
N GLN A 156 41.85 -39.21 -43.27
CA GLN A 156 41.49 -40.58 -43.61
C GLN A 156 39.97 -40.73 -43.80
N GLU A 157 39.16 -40.08 -42.95
CA GLU A 157 37.71 -39.99 -43.11
C GLU A 157 37.33 -39.36 -44.46
N ILE A 158 37.91 -38.21 -44.81
CA ILE A 158 37.67 -37.54 -46.11
C ILE A 158 38.07 -38.44 -47.30
N LEU A 159 39.19 -39.17 -47.19
CA LEU A 159 39.63 -40.11 -48.23
C LEU A 159 38.65 -41.29 -48.38
N TYR A 160 38.24 -41.94 -47.28
CA TYR A 160 37.27 -43.02 -47.33
C TYR A 160 35.90 -42.55 -47.83
N GLN A 161 35.44 -41.37 -47.41
CA GLN A 161 34.20 -40.78 -47.90
C GLN A 161 34.26 -40.48 -49.39
N THR A 162 35.40 -40.01 -49.90
CA THR A 162 35.65 -39.80 -51.34
C THR A 162 35.63 -41.12 -52.10
N HIS A 163 36.23 -42.19 -51.55
CA HIS A 163 36.18 -43.52 -52.14
C HIS A 163 34.74 -44.07 -52.18
N LEU A 164 33.95 -43.92 -51.12
CA LEU A 164 32.55 -44.34 -51.09
C LEU A 164 31.72 -43.62 -52.16
N VAL A 165 31.88 -42.29 -52.32
CA VAL A 165 31.22 -41.52 -53.38
C VAL A 165 31.64 -42.00 -54.77
N SER A 166 32.93 -42.36 -54.97
CA SER A 166 33.40 -42.90 -56.26
C SER A 166 32.82 -44.29 -56.58
N LEU A 167 32.60 -45.12 -55.55
CA LEU A 167 31.99 -46.46 -55.70
C LEU A 167 30.48 -46.36 -55.96
N ASP A 168 29.77 -45.48 -55.28
CA ASP A 168 28.36 -45.16 -55.56
C ASP A 168 28.17 -44.64 -57.00
N ALA A 169 29.05 -43.76 -57.47
CA ALA A 169 29.04 -43.29 -58.85
C ALA A 169 29.28 -44.44 -59.87
N GLN A 170 30.20 -45.36 -59.59
CA GLN A 170 30.41 -46.56 -60.41
C GLN A 170 29.20 -47.50 -60.37
N GLN A 171 28.60 -47.73 -59.20
CA GLN A 171 27.40 -48.55 -59.04
C GLN A 171 26.22 -47.96 -59.81
N LYS A 172 26.03 -46.63 -59.79
CA LYS A 172 25.00 -45.93 -60.58
C LYS A 172 25.24 -46.06 -62.09
N LEU A 173 26.48 -45.89 -62.54
CA LEU A 173 26.84 -46.08 -63.96
C LEU A 173 26.63 -47.53 -64.43
N LEU A 174 26.97 -48.52 -63.60
CA LEU A 174 26.72 -49.93 -63.88
C LEU A 174 25.22 -50.26 -63.87
N SER A 175 24.45 -49.71 -62.93
CA SER A 175 22.99 -49.82 -62.89
C SER A 175 22.36 -49.22 -64.16
N GLU A 176 22.82 -48.03 -64.60
CA GLU A 176 22.36 -47.44 -65.85
C GLU A 176 22.71 -48.30 -67.06
N LYS A 177 23.89 -48.93 -67.10
CA LYS A 177 24.25 -49.89 -68.15
C LYS A 177 23.37 -51.14 -68.12
N CYS A 178 23.07 -51.70 -66.95
CA CYS A 178 22.10 -52.79 -66.82
C CYS A 178 20.70 -52.37 -67.30
N ASN A 179 20.24 -51.16 -66.97
CA ASN A 179 18.97 -50.61 -67.45
C ASN A 179 18.95 -50.38 -68.97
N GLN A 180 20.08 -49.96 -69.56
CA GLN A 180 20.25 -49.84 -71.02
C GLN A 180 20.18 -51.23 -71.70
N PHE A 181 20.88 -52.24 -71.17
CA PHE A 181 20.78 -53.62 -71.67
C PHE A 181 19.40 -54.23 -71.47
N GLN A 182 18.72 -53.96 -70.35
CA GLN A 182 17.36 -54.44 -70.10
C GLN A 182 16.36 -53.83 -71.08
N LYS A 183 16.46 -52.51 -71.36
CA LYS A 183 15.65 -51.85 -72.40
C LYS A 183 15.96 -52.37 -73.80
N GLN A 184 17.22 -52.70 -74.10
CA GLN A 184 17.59 -53.33 -75.37
C GLN A 184 17.03 -54.75 -75.49
N ALA A 185 17.11 -55.57 -74.45
CA ALA A 185 16.51 -56.90 -74.39
C ALA A 185 14.99 -56.84 -74.51
N GLN A 186 14.33 -55.88 -73.83
CA GLN A 186 12.91 -55.60 -74.00
C GLN A 186 12.57 -55.17 -75.42
N SER A 187 13.39 -54.36 -76.09
CA SER A 187 13.18 -54.00 -77.50
C SER A 187 13.25 -55.22 -78.42
N TYR A 188 14.19 -56.15 -78.20
CA TYR A 188 14.22 -57.42 -78.92
C TYR A 188 13.03 -58.33 -78.56
N GLN A 189 12.58 -58.35 -77.30
CA GLN A 189 11.36 -59.04 -76.88
C GLN A 189 10.13 -58.47 -77.60
N THR A 190 10.03 -57.15 -77.76
CA THR A 190 8.96 -56.48 -78.50
C THR A 190 9.05 -56.75 -80.01
N GLN A 191 10.25 -56.85 -80.60
CA GLN A 191 10.42 -57.28 -82.00
C GLN A 191 10.02 -58.75 -82.21
N LEU A 192 10.27 -59.62 -81.23
CA LEU A 192 9.83 -61.02 -81.25
C LEU A 192 8.31 -61.15 -81.06
N ASN A 193 7.72 -60.35 -80.17
CA ASN A 193 6.27 -60.30 -79.97
C ASN A 193 5.53 -59.65 -81.16
N GLY A 194 6.12 -58.62 -81.79
CA GLY A 194 5.62 -58.05 -83.04
C GLY A 194 5.65 -59.05 -84.21
N LYS A 195 6.52 -60.06 -84.17
CA LYS A 195 6.49 -61.23 -85.07
C LYS A 195 5.53 -62.35 -84.63
N LYS A 196 4.91 -62.24 -83.45
CA LYS A 196 3.83 -63.13 -82.99
C LYS A 196 2.43 -62.52 -83.15
N GLN A 197 2.30 -61.19 -83.17
CA GLN A 197 1.05 -60.48 -83.44
C GLN A 197 0.75 -60.32 -84.95
N CYS A 198 1.09 -61.34 -85.74
CA CYS A 198 0.49 -61.59 -87.06
C CYS A 198 -0.49 -62.77 -87.03
N ILE A 199 -0.83 -63.26 -85.83
CA ILE A 199 -1.89 -64.25 -85.57
C ILE A 199 -2.67 -63.72 -84.36
N GLU A 200 -3.99 -63.58 -84.52
CA GLU A 200 -5.01 -63.25 -83.50
C GLU A 200 -4.77 -61.91 -82.76
N ASP A 201 -5.43 -60.80 -83.13
CA ASP A 201 -6.86 -60.45 -82.94
C ASP A 201 -7.32 -60.37 -81.47
N GLY A 202 -8.07 -59.32 -81.11
CA GLY A 202 -9.00 -59.39 -79.96
C GLY A 202 -8.83 -58.47 -78.74
N SER A 203 -8.79 -57.14 -78.93
CA SER A 203 -9.36 -56.10 -78.01
C SER A 203 -8.86 -55.89 -76.56
N SER A 204 -8.87 -54.60 -76.14
CA SER A 204 -8.90 -54.08 -74.74
C SER A 204 -7.65 -54.26 -73.84
N GLU A 205 -7.03 -53.27 -73.16
CA GLU A 205 -7.40 -51.89 -72.72
C GLU A 205 -8.59 -51.82 -71.72
N VAL A 206 -8.60 -51.09 -70.58
CA VAL A 206 -7.69 -50.14 -69.88
C VAL A 206 -8.40 -49.71 -68.52
N PRO A 207 -7.85 -49.02 -67.49
CA PRO A 207 -6.47 -48.86 -66.99
C PRO A 207 -6.35 -48.79 -65.41
N GLN A 208 -5.18 -48.35 -64.91
CA GLN A 208 -4.92 -47.40 -63.78
C GLN A 208 -5.83 -47.33 -62.52
N LEU A 209 -5.23 -47.53 -61.32
CA LEU A 209 -4.87 -46.45 -60.37
C LEU A 209 -4.36 -47.01 -59.03
N MET A 210 -3.16 -46.59 -58.62
CA MET A 210 -2.67 -46.63 -57.22
C MET A 210 -1.91 -45.32 -56.99
N CYS A 211 -2.27 -44.58 -55.94
CA CYS A 211 -1.65 -43.30 -55.60
C CYS A 211 -0.52 -43.46 -54.57
N GLU A 212 0.38 -42.47 -54.59
CA GLU A 212 1.37 -42.16 -53.54
C GLU A 212 0.79 -42.25 -52.11
N PRO A 213 1.50 -42.85 -51.14
CA PRO A 213 1.20 -42.70 -49.71
C PRO A 213 1.74 -41.38 -49.13
N ASP A 214 0.94 -40.80 -48.24
CA ASP A 214 1.11 -39.50 -47.58
C ASP A 214 2.52 -39.06 -47.10
N HIS A 215 2.91 -37.86 -47.52
CA HIS A 215 3.83 -36.96 -46.78
C HIS A 215 3.09 -35.82 -46.05
N SER A 216 1.76 -35.85 -46.03
CA SER A 216 0.88 -34.84 -45.44
C SER A 216 0.69 -35.00 -43.91
N CYS A 217 0.65 -36.26 -43.44
CA CYS A 217 0.18 -36.59 -42.09
C CYS A 217 1.11 -36.10 -40.96
N GLU A 218 2.42 -36.31 -41.09
CA GLU A 218 3.43 -35.91 -40.09
C GLU A 218 3.50 -34.39 -39.83
N ALA A 219 2.95 -33.56 -40.73
CA ALA A 219 2.81 -32.12 -40.48
C ALA A 219 1.66 -31.87 -39.49
N SER A 220 0.49 -32.48 -39.72
CA SER A 220 -0.71 -32.31 -38.92
C SER A 220 -0.51 -32.74 -37.46
N GLU A 221 0.13 -33.88 -37.23
CA GLU A 221 0.38 -34.41 -35.86
C GLU A 221 1.27 -33.48 -35.03
N ARG A 222 2.25 -32.81 -35.66
CA ARG A 222 3.14 -31.86 -34.98
C ARG A 222 2.44 -30.56 -34.63
N ASP A 223 1.61 -30.04 -35.53
CA ASP A 223 0.82 -28.84 -35.27
C ASP A 223 -0.25 -29.11 -34.19
N GLU A 224 -0.87 -30.29 -34.18
CA GLU A 224 -1.81 -30.70 -33.13
C GLU A 224 -1.13 -30.82 -31.74
N PHE A 225 0.07 -31.40 -31.67
CA PHE A 225 0.87 -31.42 -30.43
C PHE A 225 1.26 -30.02 -29.93
N ILE A 226 1.59 -29.09 -30.85
CA ILE A 226 1.87 -27.69 -30.50
C ILE A 226 0.61 -27.00 -29.97
N ILE A 227 -0.52 -27.20 -30.64
CA ILE A 227 -1.83 -26.69 -30.23
C ILE A 227 -2.21 -27.20 -28.82
N GLU A 228 -2.01 -28.48 -28.53
CA GLU A 228 -2.35 -29.04 -27.21
C GLU A 228 -1.44 -28.49 -26.09
N LYS A 229 -0.14 -28.30 -26.38
CA LYS A 229 0.77 -27.58 -25.47
C LYS A 229 0.32 -26.14 -25.21
N LEU A 230 -0.17 -25.44 -26.23
CA LEU A 230 -0.67 -24.07 -26.09
C LEU A 230 -1.97 -24.02 -25.27
N LYS A 231 -2.91 -24.95 -25.49
CA LYS A 231 -4.12 -25.10 -24.65
C LYS A 231 -3.76 -25.34 -23.18
N SER A 232 -2.82 -26.26 -22.92
CA SER A 232 -2.34 -26.57 -21.58
C SER A 232 -1.73 -25.34 -20.89
N ALA A 233 -0.83 -24.63 -21.56
CA ALA A 233 -0.23 -23.40 -21.02
C ALA A 233 -1.26 -22.28 -20.76
N VAL A 234 -2.25 -22.11 -21.64
CA VAL A 234 -3.36 -21.15 -21.43
C VAL A 234 -4.22 -21.54 -20.22
N SER A 235 -4.46 -22.83 -20.01
CA SER A 235 -5.18 -23.35 -18.84
C SER A 235 -4.41 -23.08 -17.53
N GLU A 236 -3.10 -23.34 -17.50
CA GLU A 236 -2.26 -23.01 -16.35
C GLU A 236 -2.23 -21.50 -16.06
N ILE A 237 -2.15 -20.66 -17.09
CA ILE A 237 -2.21 -19.20 -16.96
C ILE A 237 -3.57 -18.74 -16.40
N ALA A 238 -4.68 -19.33 -16.85
CA ALA A 238 -6.01 -19.03 -16.32
C ALA A 238 -6.16 -19.43 -14.84
N LEU A 239 -5.69 -20.63 -14.46
CA LEU A 239 -5.68 -21.09 -13.07
C LEU A 239 -4.77 -20.22 -12.17
N SER A 240 -3.63 -19.78 -12.69
CA SER A 240 -2.72 -18.86 -12.01
C SER A 240 -3.34 -17.47 -11.82
N ARG A 241 -3.99 -16.92 -12.84
CA ARG A 241 -4.74 -15.66 -12.76
C ARG A 241 -5.85 -15.71 -11.71
N ASN A 242 -6.61 -16.80 -11.66
CA ASN A 242 -7.71 -16.93 -10.69
C ASN A 242 -7.17 -16.98 -9.26
N LYS A 243 -6.12 -17.77 -8.98
CA LYS A 243 -5.47 -17.78 -7.66
C LYS A 243 -4.94 -16.42 -7.23
N LEU A 244 -4.31 -15.68 -8.15
CA LEU A 244 -3.86 -14.30 -7.89
C LEU A 244 -5.02 -13.33 -7.64
N GLN A 245 -6.18 -13.54 -8.27
CA GLN A 245 -7.39 -12.76 -8.01
C GLN A 245 -7.96 -13.05 -6.61
N ASP A 246 -8.01 -14.31 -6.21
CA ASP A 246 -8.48 -14.73 -4.88
C ASP A 246 -7.55 -14.23 -3.76
N GLU A 247 -6.23 -14.34 -3.95
CA GLU A 247 -5.22 -13.77 -3.05
C GLU A 247 -5.36 -12.25 -2.91
N ASN A 248 -5.61 -11.55 -4.01
CA ASN A 248 -5.79 -10.09 -4.01
C ASN A 248 -7.10 -9.68 -3.30
N GLN A 249 -8.20 -10.40 -3.51
CA GLN A 249 -9.44 -10.20 -2.73
C GLN A 249 -9.22 -10.43 -1.22
N LYS A 250 -8.47 -11.48 -0.85
CA LYS A 250 -8.13 -11.76 0.55
C LYS A 250 -7.29 -10.65 1.18
N LEU A 251 -6.26 -10.17 0.47
CA LEU A 251 -5.44 -9.03 0.91
C LEU A 251 -6.26 -7.74 1.04
N LEU A 252 -7.23 -7.51 0.16
CA LEU A 252 -8.14 -6.36 0.23
C LEU A 252 -9.04 -6.42 1.48
N GLN A 253 -9.55 -7.62 1.82
CA GLN A 253 -10.30 -7.85 3.06
C GLN A 253 -9.43 -7.64 4.30
N GLU A 254 -8.20 -8.17 4.30
CA GLU A 254 -7.26 -8.03 5.41
C GLU A 254 -6.84 -6.56 5.65
N LEU A 255 -6.56 -5.82 4.58
CA LEU A 255 -6.30 -4.37 4.64
C LEU A 255 -7.51 -3.61 5.23
N LYS A 256 -8.74 -3.97 4.83
CA LYS A 256 -9.97 -3.40 5.42
C LYS A 256 -10.20 -3.83 6.88
N MET A 257 -9.60 -4.93 7.34
CA MET A 257 -9.60 -5.30 8.77
C MET A 257 -8.60 -4.45 9.56
N TYR A 258 -7.35 -4.34 9.09
CA TYR A 258 -6.35 -3.49 9.75
C TYR A 258 -6.77 -2.01 9.78
N GLN A 259 -7.40 -1.49 8.72
CA GLN A 259 -7.90 -0.11 8.71
C GLN A 259 -8.93 0.15 9.84
N ARG A 260 -9.88 -0.76 10.05
CA ARG A 260 -10.82 -0.67 11.18
C ARG A 260 -10.13 -0.82 12.53
N GLN A 261 -9.09 -1.67 12.62
CA GLN A 261 -8.32 -1.83 13.85
C GLN A 261 -7.55 -0.55 14.23
N CYS A 262 -6.99 0.16 13.25
CA CYS A 262 -6.39 1.48 13.46
C CYS A 262 -7.44 2.48 13.96
N GLN A 263 -8.59 2.59 13.30
CA GLN A 263 -9.69 3.49 13.71
C GLN A 263 -10.20 3.20 15.13
N ALA A 264 -10.34 1.93 15.51
CA ALA A 264 -10.73 1.55 16.87
C ALA A 264 -9.65 1.90 17.92
N MET A 265 -8.36 1.79 17.56
CA MET A 265 -7.25 2.18 18.41
C MET A 265 -7.11 3.70 18.55
N GLU A 266 -7.36 4.46 17.48
CA GLU A 266 -7.42 5.93 17.48
C GLU A 266 -8.59 6.45 18.32
N ALA A 267 -9.75 5.78 18.28
CA ALA A 267 -10.89 6.07 19.14
C ALA A 267 -10.55 5.82 20.62
N GLY A 268 -10.01 4.65 20.97
CA GLY A 268 -9.61 4.32 22.35
C GLY A 268 -8.49 5.23 22.89
N LEU A 269 -7.54 5.66 22.06
CA LEU A 269 -6.55 6.67 22.43
C LEU A 269 -7.18 8.05 22.69
N SER A 270 -8.24 8.40 21.96
CA SER A 270 -8.98 9.65 22.16
C SER A 270 -9.82 9.62 23.43
N GLU A 271 -10.44 8.47 23.75
CA GLU A 271 -11.17 8.21 24.98
C GLU A 271 -10.25 8.32 26.22
N VAL A 272 -9.14 7.57 26.25
CA VAL A 272 -8.15 7.62 27.35
C VAL A 272 -7.54 9.02 27.50
N LYS A 273 -7.37 9.76 26.41
CA LYS A 273 -6.92 11.17 26.47
C LYS A 273 -7.97 12.09 27.12
N SER A 274 -9.26 11.86 26.86
CA SER A 274 -10.35 12.62 27.50
C SER A 274 -10.51 12.28 28.99
N GLU A 275 -10.28 11.01 29.36
CA GLU A 275 -10.26 10.58 30.76
C GLU A 275 -9.06 11.14 31.54
N LEU A 276 -7.88 11.19 30.91
CA LEU A 276 -6.70 11.83 31.52
C LEU A 276 -6.95 13.32 31.75
N GLN A 277 -7.56 14.01 30.79
CA GLN A 277 -7.92 15.43 30.93
C GLN A 277 -8.91 15.65 32.09
N SER A 278 -9.96 14.84 32.23
CA SER A 278 -10.93 14.99 33.32
C SER A 278 -10.35 14.64 34.70
N ARG A 279 -9.41 13.69 34.76
CA ARG A 279 -8.60 13.41 35.97
C ARG A 279 -7.70 14.61 36.34
N ASP A 280 -7.06 15.24 35.36
CA ASP A 280 -6.26 16.46 35.58
C ASP A 280 -7.12 17.65 36.02
N ASP A 281 -8.36 17.77 35.52
CA ASP A 281 -9.33 18.78 35.98
C ASP A 281 -9.82 18.51 37.42
N LEU A 282 -10.08 17.25 37.79
CA LEU A 282 -10.40 16.88 39.16
C LEU A 282 -9.23 17.16 40.13
N LEU A 283 -7.98 16.88 39.72
CA LEU A 283 -6.80 17.20 40.51
C LEU A 283 -6.63 18.72 40.71
N ARG A 284 -6.96 19.55 39.71
CA ARG A 284 -7.00 21.02 39.86
C ARG A 284 -8.02 21.47 40.91
N ILE A 285 -9.20 20.86 40.93
CA ILE A 285 -10.25 21.16 41.93
C ILE A 285 -9.76 20.81 43.35
N ILE A 286 -9.25 19.60 43.55
CA ILE A 286 -8.75 19.13 44.86
C ILE A 286 -7.57 20.00 45.37
N GLU A 287 -6.68 20.43 44.47
CA GLU A 287 -5.59 21.37 44.78
C GLU A 287 -6.13 22.73 45.26
N MET A 288 -7.15 23.28 44.58
CA MET A 288 -7.81 24.52 45.00
C MET A 288 -8.50 24.39 46.36
N GLU A 289 -9.23 23.29 46.59
CA GLU A 289 -9.87 23.00 47.90
C GLU A 289 -8.83 22.89 49.01
N ARG A 290 -7.71 22.20 48.80
CA ARG A 290 -6.61 22.13 49.78
C ARG A 290 -6.04 23.50 50.11
N LEU A 291 -5.88 24.38 49.11
CA LEU A 291 -5.39 25.74 49.30
C LEU A 291 -6.42 26.64 50.00
N GLN A 292 -7.72 26.44 49.79
CA GLN A 292 -8.78 27.11 50.54
C GLN A 292 -8.79 26.68 52.01
N LEU A 293 -8.81 25.38 52.28
CA LEU A 293 -8.79 24.84 53.66
C LEU A 293 -7.55 25.30 54.42
N HIS A 294 -6.38 25.36 53.78
CA HIS A 294 -5.16 25.89 54.40
C HIS A 294 -5.29 27.39 54.76
N ARG A 295 -5.96 28.19 53.91
CA ARG A 295 -6.26 29.61 54.17
C ARG A 295 -7.27 29.79 55.31
N GLU A 296 -8.21 28.86 55.47
CA GLU A 296 -9.19 28.88 56.56
C GLU A 296 -8.56 28.47 57.91
N LEU A 297 -7.68 27.45 57.91
CA LEU A 297 -6.90 27.07 59.08
C LEU A 297 -6.01 28.21 59.60
N LEU A 298 -5.37 28.97 58.70
CA LEU A 298 -4.60 30.17 59.07
C LEU A 298 -5.46 31.21 59.81
N LYS A 299 -6.65 31.55 59.28
CA LYS A 299 -7.60 32.47 59.94
C LYS A 299 -8.06 31.95 61.31
N ILE A 300 -8.29 30.65 61.44
CA ILE A 300 -8.69 30.03 62.73
C ILE A 300 -7.56 30.17 63.76
N GLY A 301 -6.29 29.97 63.36
CA GLY A 301 -5.13 30.18 64.21
C GLY A 301 -4.97 31.62 64.70
N GLU A 302 -5.21 32.61 63.83
CA GLU A 302 -5.21 34.04 64.18
C GLU A 302 -6.32 34.38 65.20
N CYS A 303 -7.52 33.84 65.02
CA CYS A 303 -8.64 33.96 65.96
C CYS A 303 -8.37 33.28 67.32
N GLN A 304 -7.70 32.12 67.33
CA GLN A 304 -7.31 31.46 68.59
C GLN A 304 -6.22 32.26 69.33
N ASN A 305 -5.19 32.75 68.62
CA ASN A 305 -4.09 33.52 69.21
C ASN A 305 -4.59 34.84 69.83
N THR A 306 -5.49 35.55 69.16
CA THR A 306 -6.11 36.77 69.72
C THR A 306 -6.96 36.50 70.96
N HIS A 307 -7.66 35.36 71.03
CA HIS A 307 -8.41 34.93 72.22
C HIS A 307 -7.50 34.45 73.38
N GLU A 308 -6.44 33.70 73.09
CA GLU A 308 -5.40 33.30 74.06
C GLU A 308 -4.77 34.51 74.76
N ASN A 309 -4.30 35.50 73.99
CA ASN A 309 -3.66 36.69 74.53
C ASN A 309 -4.63 37.48 75.43
N LYS A 310 -5.92 37.52 75.08
CA LYS A 310 -6.95 38.17 75.90
C LYS A 310 -7.13 37.47 77.27
N LYS A 311 -7.25 36.13 77.28
CA LYS A 311 -7.29 35.34 78.53
C LYS A 311 -6.01 35.52 79.38
N ARG A 312 -4.85 35.66 78.74
CA ARG A 312 -3.56 35.84 79.42
C ARG A 312 -3.47 37.16 80.20
N HIS A 313 -4.17 38.20 79.75
CA HIS A 313 -4.24 39.49 80.46
C HIS A 313 -5.22 39.50 81.65
N GLU A 314 -6.35 38.79 81.57
CA GLU A 314 -7.38 38.81 82.62
C GLU A 314 -7.00 38.00 83.88
N SER A 315 -6.08 37.04 83.76
CA SER A 315 -5.69 36.12 84.85
C SER A 315 -4.77 36.71 85.95
N SER A 316 -4.41 38.00 85.88
CA SER A 316 -3.25 38.53 86.64
C SER A 316 -3.54 39.21 87.99
N TYR A 317 -4.79 39.25 88.47
CA TYR A 317 -5.16 39.96 89.71
C TYR A 317 -6.13 39.18 90.62
N SER A 318 -5.60 38.51 91.66
CA SER A 318 -6.20 38.40 93.03
C SER A 318 -5.38 37.49 93.95
N PRO A 319 -4.70 38.01 95.00
CA PRO A 319 -4.14 37.18 96.06
C PRO A 319 -5.15 36.97 97.20
N SER A 320 -5.34 35.73 97.67
CA SER A 320 -6.21 35.44 98.82
C SER A 320 -5.64 34.33 99.72
N THR A 321 -5.04 34.74 100.83
CA THR A 321 -4.47 33.86 101.85
C THR A 321 -5.55 33.32 102.79
N LYS A 322 -5.79 31.99 102.80
CA LYS A 322 -6.34 31.19 103.93
C LYS A 322 -6.53 29.70 103.52
N GLU A 323 -5.45 28.92 103.57
CA GLU A 323 -5.46 27.51 103.11
C GLU A 323 -5.60 26.37 104.15
N PRO A 324 -5.42 26.54 105.49
CA PRO A 324 -5.44 25.38 106.40
C PRO A 324 -6.84 24.97 106.91
N GLU A 325 -7.87 25.81 106.76
CA GLU A 325 -9.18 25.58 107.41
C GLU A 325 -10.26 24.95 106.51
N ARG A 326 -10.16 25.07 105.18
CA ARG A 326 -11.16 24.48 104.25
C ARG A 326 -11.06 22.96 104.16
N LYS A 327 -9.82 22.44 104.09
CA LYS A 327 -9.50 21.02 103.91
C LYS A 327 -10.06 20.09 105.00
N ARG A 328 -10.44 20.63 106.17
CA ARG A 328 -11.07 19.86 107.26
C ARG A 328 -12.60 19.82 107.20
N LYS A 329 -13.24 20.61 106.33
CA LYS A 329 -14.69 20.57 106.05
C LYS A 329 -15.00 19.77 104.78
N GLU A 330 -14.17 19.92 103.75
CA GLU A 330 -14.30 19.19 102.46
C GLU A 330 -14.37 17.66 102.66
N LEU A 331 -13.56 17.11 103.57
CA LEU A 331 -13.55 15.68 103.93
C LEU A 331 -14.89 15.15 104.50
N PHE A 332 -15.76 16.01 105.04
CA PHE A 332 -17.09 15.60 105.53
C PHE A 332 -18.19 15.72 104.46
N SER A 333 -18.02 16.55 103.43
CA SER A 333 -18.94 16.60 102.28
C SER A 333 -18.79 15.36 101.40
N VAL A 334 -17.54 14.94 101.11
CA VAL A 334 -17.22 13.79 100.24
C VAL A 334 -17.88 12.48 100.68
N ILE A 335 -18.16 12.31 101.99
CA ILE A 335 -18.81 11.11 102.54
C ILE A 335 -20.32 11.10 102.26
N LEU A 336 -20.95 12.27 102.05
CA LEU A 336 -22.40 12.39 101.83
C LEU A 336 -22.79 12.30 100.34
N ASP A 337 -21.88 12.64 99.42
CA ASP A 337 -22.12 12.65 97.96
C ASP A 337 -21.99 11.27 97.27
N HIS A 338 -21.73 10.19 98.02
CA HIS A 338 -21.54 8.84 97.49
C HIS A 338 -22.64 8.34 96.51
N PRO A 339 -23.96 8.45 96.79
CA PRO A 339 -25.00 8.04 95.84
C PRO A 339 -25.19 8.99 94.65
N ASN A 340 -24.51 10.15 94.65
CA ASN A 340 -24.46 11.05 93.51
C ASN A 340 -23.30 10.66 92.57
N HIS A 341 -22.14 10.31 93.15
CA HIS A 341 -21.03 9.69 92.41
C HIS A 341 -21.42 8.37 91.75
N GLU A 342 -22.22 7.52 92.41
CA GLU A 342 -22.70 6.26 91.80
C GLU A 342 -23.60 6.50 90.57
N LYS A 343 -24.39 7.57 90.57
CA LYS A 343 -25.23 7.95 89.41
C LYS A 343 -24.40 8.45 88.24
N GLU A 344 -23.43 9.33 88.49
CA GLU A 344 -22.52 9.79 87.43
C GLU A 344 -21.62 8.66 86.91
N LEU A 345 -21.17 7.72 87.76
CA LEU A 345 -20.45 6.52 87.31
C LEU A 345 -21.30 5.60 86.43
N ASN A 346 -22.58 5.38 86.76
CA ASN A 346 -23.47 4.59 85.92
C ASN A 346 -23.82 5.31 84.61
N LYS A 347 -23.96 6.64 84.63
CA LYS A 347 -24.17 7.48 83.44
C LYS A 347 -22.94 7.45 82.50
N ILE A 348 -21.73 7.57 83.04
CA ILE A 348 -20.47 7.39 82.28
C ILE A 348 -20.41 5.97 81.70
N ARG A 349 -20.76 4.94 82.46
CA ARG A 349 -20.82 3.55 81.96
C ARG A 349 -21.83 3.39 80.81
N SER A 350 -23.01 3.99 80.90
CA SER A 350 -24.00 3.98 79.81
C SER A 350 -23.52 4.73 78.58
N GLN A 351 -22.82 5.86 78.75
CA GLN A 351 -22.22 6.60 77.65
C GLN A 351 -21.12 5.78 76.95
N LEU A 352 -20.23 5.15 77.71
CA LEU A 352 -19.18 4.28 77.17
C LEU A 352 -19.76 3.11 76.37
N TYR A 353 -20.81 2.42 76.85
CA TYR A 353 -21.44 1.36 76.06
C TYR A 353 -22.06 1.86 74.76
N GLN A 354 -22.68 3.05 74.76
CA GLN A 354 -23.27 3.64 73.56
C GLN A 354 -22.20 4.13 72.57
N GLU A 355 -21.05 4.60 73.07
CA GLU A 355 -19.88 5.01 72.30
C GLU A 355 -19.13 3.81 71.71
N GLU A 356 -18.99 2.71 72.48
CA GLU A 356 -18.48 1.41 72.01
C GLU A 356 -19.36 0.80 70.90
N GLU A 357 -20.69 0.84 71.03
CA GLU A 357 -21.62 0.34 70.00
C GLU A 357 -21.56 1.21 68.73
N CYS A 358 -21.48 2.54 68.89
CA CYS A 358 -21.30 3.48 67.78
C CYS A 358 -20.00 3.21 67.01
N HIS A 359 -18.85 3.20 67.72
CA HIS A 359 -17.54 2.91 67.13
C HIS A 359 -17.44 1.49 66.56
N GLY A 360 -18.13 0.51 67.16
CA GLY A 360 -18.26 -0.83 66.58
C GLY A 360 -18.88 -0.81 65.19
N SER A 361 -19.94 0.00 64.99
CA SER A 361 -20.59 0.18 63.69
C SER A 361 -19.72 0.93 62.66
N GLU A 362 -18.91 1.90 63.11
CA GLU A 362 -17.95 2.62 62.27
C GLU A 362 -16.78 1.72 61.85
N GLN A 363 -16.24 0.95 62.79
CA GLN A 363 -15.15 0.00 62.53
C GLN A 363 -15.59 -1.15 61.62
N GLU A 364 -16.84 -1.61 61.73
CA GLU A 364 -17.41 -2.60 60.81
C GLU A 364 -17.61 -2.03 59.39
N ARG A 365 -18.08 -0.79 59.27
CA ARG A 365 -18.18 -0.09 57.98
C ARG A 365 -16.82 0.01 57.30
N MET A 366 -15.78 0.38 58.05
CA MET A 366 -14.40 0.46 57.56
C MET A 366 -13.84 -0.93 57.19
N ARG A 367 -14.18 -2.00 57.93
CA ARG A 367 -13.81 -3.38 57.54
C ARG A 367 -14.42 -3.80 56.21
N ASN A 368 -15.68 -3.44 55.97
CA ASN A 368 -16.36 -3.73 54.71
C ASN A 368 -15.75 -2.91 53.56
N GLU A 369 -15.55 -1.60 53.73
CA GLU A 369 -14.90 -0.74 52.72
C GLU A 369 -13.49 -1.21 52.35
N ILE A 370 -12.68 -1.64 53.33
CA ILE A 370 -11.36 -2.26 53.09
C ILE A 370 -11.48 -3.58 52.30
N SER A 371 -12.53 -4.36 52.54
CA SER A 371 -12.79 -5.62 51.83
C SER A 371 -13.19 -5.38 50.37
N ASP A 372 -14.14 -4.46 50.15
CA ASP A 372 -14.61 -4.05 48.82
C ASP A 372 -13.46 -3.49 47.98
N LEU A 373 -12.62 -2.61 48.55
CA LEU A 373 -11.44 -2.06 47.89
C LEU A 373 -10.37 -3.14 47.59
N THR A 374 -10.28 -4.19 48.40
CA THR A 374 -9.36 -5.32 48.18
C THR A 374 -9.83 -6.21 47.03
N GLU A 375 -11.14 -6.48 46.93
CA GLU A 375 -11.71 -7.21 45.79
C GLU A 375 -11.62 -6.40 44.49
N GLU A 376 -11.92 -5.10 44.53
CA GLU A 376 -11.79 -4.22 43.37
C GLU A 376 -10.33 -4.11 42.87
N LEU A 377 -9.36 -4.07 43.79
CA LEU A 377 -7.93 -4.13 43.46
C LEU A 377 -7.58 -5.46 42.77
N HIS A 378 -8.02 -6.60 43.31
CA HIS A 378 -7.72 -7.90 42.72
C HIS A 378 -8.35 -8.06 41.32
N GLN A 379 -9.58 -7.56 41.13
CA GLN A 379 -10.24 -7.56 39.82
C GLN A 379 -9.51 -6.65 38.81
N LYS A 380 -8.92 -5.54 39.26
CA LYS A 380 -8.01 -4.70 38.45
C LYS A 380 -6.72 -5.45 38.09
N GLU A 381 -6.11 -6.20 39.01
CA GLU A 381 -4.92 -7.03 38.72
C GLU A 381 -5.20 -8.10 37.65
N ILE A 382 -6.32 -8.84 37.77
CA ILE A 382 -6.76 -9.84 36.78
C ILE A 382 -6.96 -9.19 35.40
N THR A 383 -7.57 -8.00 35.38
CA THR A 383 -7.80 -7.22 34.16
C THR A 383 -6.47 -6.78 33.51
N ILE A 384 -5.53 -6.25 34.30
CA ILE A 384 -4.20 -5.86 33.85
C ILE A 384 -3.43 -7.07 33.30
N ALA A 385 -3.41 -8.20 34.01
CA ALA A 385 -2.74 -9.42 33.56
C ALA A 385 -3.32 -9.94 32.23
N THR A 386 -4.64 -9.84 32.06
CA THR A 386 -5.33 -10.22 30.81
C THR A 386 -4.96 -9.28 29.65
N ILE A 387 -4.92 -7.97 29.89
CA ILE A 387 -4.49 -6.97 28.90
C ILE A 387 -3.01 -7.17 28.52
N MET A 388 -2.13 -7.39 29.49
CA MET A 388 -0.70 -7.68 29.25
C MET A 388 -0.50 -8.95 28.41
N LYS A 389 -1.26 -10.02 28.70
CA LYS A 389 -1.24 -11.26 27.90
C LYS A 389 -1.68 -11.02 26.45
N LYS A 390 -2.67 -10.17 26.23
CA LYS A 390 -3.14 -9.77 24.89
C LYS A 390 -2.11 -8.88 24.16
N ALA A 391 -1.49 -7.94 24.86
CA ALA A 391 -0.43 -7.08 24.31
C ALA A 391 0.78 -7.91 23.85
N ALA A 392 1.26 -8.82 24.70
CA ALA A 392 2.39 -9.72 24.37
C ALA A 392 2.05 -10.75 23.26
N PHE A 393 0.78 -10.99 22.95
CA PHE A 393 0.38 -11.73 21.76
C PHE A 393 0.50 -10.86 20.50
N LEU A 394 -0.08 -9.65 20.53
CA LEU A 394 -0.03 -8.70 19.42
C LEU A 394 1.39 -8.27 19.05
N GLU A 395 2.27 -8.10 20.04
CA GLU A 395 3.70 -7.80 19.81
C GLU A 395 4.39 -8.91 18.99
N ARG A 396 4.15 -10.19 19.33
CA ARG A 396 4.69 -11.33 18.57
C ARG A 396 4.13 -11.40 17.15
N GLN A 397 2.84 -11.09 16.98
CA GLN A 397 2.20 -11.04 15.66
C GLN A 397 2.81 -9.93 14.78
N LEU A 398 2.95 -8.71 15.31
CA LEU A 398 3.58 -7.59 14.62
C LEU A 398 5.04 -7.87 14.25
N LYS A 399 5.80 -8.54 15.14
CA LYS A 399 7.18 -8.94 14.87
C LYS A 399 7.29 -9.93 13.70
N MET A 400 6.37 -10.89 13.61
CA MET A 400 6.31 -11.85 12.50
C MET A 400 5.92 -11.16 11.19
N GLU A 401 4.95 -10.25 11.21
CA GLU A 401 4.55 -9.43 10.07
C GLU A 401 5.69 -8.58 9.51
N LEU A 402 6.50 -7.98 10.38
CA LEU A 402 7.69 -7.23 9.98
C LEU A 402 8.74 -8.13 9.32
N GLU A 403 9.00 -9.31 9.87
CA GLU A 403 9.94 -10.29 9.30
C GLU A 403 9.48 -10.81 7.91
N ILE A 404 8.16 -11.01 7.73
CA ILE A 404 7.56 -11.37 6.43
C ILE A 404 7.75 -10.23 5.43
N LYS A 405 7.48 -8.97 5.83
CA LYS A 405 7.64 -7.79 4.96
C LYS A 405 9.10 -7.54 4.57
N GLU A 406 10.05 -7.73 5.49
CA GLU A 406 11.49 -7.64 5.19
C GLU A 406 11.94 -8.71 4.18
N LYS A 407 11.47 -9.97 4.34
CA LYS A 407 11.70 -11.04 3.37
C LYS A 407 11.10 -10.73 2.00
N MET A 408 9.92 -10.11 1.94
CA MET A 408 9.28 -9.71 0.68
C MET A 408 9.99 -8.53 0.00
N LEU A 409 10.43 -7.52 0.74
CA LEU A 409 11.27 -6.43 0.23
C LEU A 409 12.60 -6.95 -0.32
N SER A 410 13.22 -7.91 0.38
CA SER A 410 14.45 -8.58 -0.07
C SER A 410 14.26 -9.31 -1.39
N LYS A 411 13.17 -10.09 -1.54
CA LYS A 411 12.78 -10.73 -2.81
C LYS A 411 12.56 -9.69 -3.92
N GLN A 412 11.81 -8.61 -3.65
CA GLN A 412 11.55 -7.55 -4.64
C GLN A 412 12.85 -6.90 -5.14
N GLN A 413 13.83 -6.69 -4.25
CA GLN A 413 15.13 -6.11 -4.60
C GLN A 413 15.98 -7.05 -5.48
N VAL A 414 15.87 -8.38 -5.28
CA VAL A 414 16.47 -9.38 -6.18
C VAL A 414 15.80 -9.35 -7.55
N CYS A 415 14.46 -9.32 -7.63
CA CYS A 415 13.74 -9.22 -8.91
C CYS A 415 14.09 -7.93 -9.69
N LYS A 416 14.21 -6.78 -9.00
CA LYS A 416 14.67 -5.51 -9.61
C LYS A 416 16.08 -5.64 -10.21
N ARG A 417 17.02 -6.31 -9.51
CA ARG A 417 18.38 -6.58 -10.03
C ARG A 417 18.37 -7.54 -11.22
N ALA A 418 17.54 -8.58 -11.19
CA ALA A 418 17.39 -9.53 -12.29
C ALA A 418 16.84 -8.84 -13.56
N GLY A 419 15.81 -7.99 -13.42
CA GLY A 419 15.28 -7.19 -14.53
C GLY A 419 16.31 -6.23 -15.13
N GLN A 420 17.11 -5.56 -14.29
CA GLN A 420 18.22 -4.71 -14.75
C GLN A 420 19.30 -5.51 -15.49
N HIS A 421 19.61 -6.73 -15.04
CA HIS A 421 20.55 -7.62 -15.73
C HIS A 421 20.02 -8.08 -17.09
N LEU A 422 18.75 -8.48 -17.17
CA LEU A 422 18.10 -8.89 -18.41
C LEU A 422 18.04 -7.73 -19.42
N SER A 423 17.66 -6.52 -18.97
CA SER A 423 17.66 -5.31 -19.78
C SER A 423 19.06 -4.97 -20.34
N ARG A 424 20.12 -5.08 -19.53
CA ARG A 424 21.50 -4.93 -19.99
C ARG A 424 21.91 -6.00 -21.02
N SER A 425 21.52 -7.26 -20.79
CA SER A 425 21.79 -8.36 -21.73
C SER A 425 21.14 -8.13 -23.10
N LEU A 426 19.87 -7.70 -23.11
CA LEU A 426 19.13 -7.34 -24.32
C LEU A 426 19.73 -6.13 -25.04
N SER A 427 20.22 -5.13 -24.30
CA SER A 427 20.92 -3.98 -24.88
C SER A 427 22.24 -4.40 -25.53
N CYS A 428 23.04 -5.26 -24.88
CA CYS A 428 24.27 -5.80 -25.45
C CYS A 428 24.02 -6.65 -26.71
N SER A 429 23.01 -7.53 -26.71
CA SER A 429 22.71 -8.35 -27.90
C SER A 429 22.22 -7.52 -29.08
N ALA A 430 21.37 -6.52 -28.84
CA ALA A 430 20.96 -5.56 -29.87
C ALA A 430 22.16 -4.78 -30.45
N LEU A 431 23.12 -4.39 -29.62
CA LEU A 431 24.32 -3.67 -30.03
C LEU A 431 25.27 -4.56 -30.86
N ILE A 432 25.42 -5.85 -30.50
CA ILE A 432 26.15 -6.84 -31.30
C ILE A 432 25.49 -7.05 -32.68
N VAL A 433 24.16 -7.18 -32.73
CA VAL A 433 23.42 -7.31 -34.01
C VAL A 433 23.58 -6.05 -34.87
N SER A 434 23.61 -4.86 -34.26
CA SER A 434 23.86 -3.59 -34.96
C SER A 434 25.27 -3.53 -35.56
N ASP A 435 26.30 -3.89 -34.80
CA ASP A 435 27.69 -3.96 -35.27
C ASP A 435 27.88 -5.01 -36.38
N MET A 436 27.24 -6.18 -36.28
CA MET A 436 27.24 -7.19 -37.35
C MET A 436 26.59 -6.67 -38.64
N ARG A 437 25.42 -6.01 -38.55
CA ARG A 437 24.77 -5.37 -39.72
C ARG A 437 25.64 -4.28 -40.33
N TYR A 438 26.24 -3.42 -39.51
CA TYR A 438 27.14 -2.38 -39.97
C TYR A 438 28.40 -2.94 -40.65
N LYS A 439 28.97 -4.03 -40.14
CA LYS A 439 30.09 -4.74 -40.78
C LYS A 439 29.68 -5.36 -42.11
N ALA A 440 28.51 -5.98 -42.20
CA ALA A 440 27.99 -6.54 -43.46
C ALA A 440 27.80 -5.45 -44.53
N VAL A 441 27.14 -4.33 -44.18
CA VAL A 441 26.97 -3.17 -45.07
C VAL A 441 28.32 -2.54 -45.45
N ARG A 442 29.32 -2.54 -44.55
CA ARG A 442 30.69 -2.10 -44.88
C ARG A 442 31.36 -3.03 -45.89
N THR A 443 31.26 -4.35 -45.75
CA THR A 443 31.82 -5.31 -46.72
C THR A 443 31.11 -5.22 -48.07
N GLU A 444 29.80 -5.03 -48.09
CA GLU A 444 29.01 -4.78 -49.30
C GLU A 444 29.45 -3.48 -50.00
N ASN A 445 29.56 -2.37 -49.28
CA ASN A 445 30.08 -1.10 -49.82
C ASN A 445 31.53 -1.23 -50.33
N THR A 446 32.35 -2.06 -49.69
CA THR A 446 33.73 -2.32 -50.15
C THR A 446 33.73 -3.13 -51.44
N HIS A 447 32.86 -4.14 -51.57
CA HIS A 447 32.67 -4.91 -52.79
C HIS A 447 32.11 -4.06 -53.93
N LEU A 448 31.08 -3.25 -53.67
CA LEU A 448 30.51 -2.30 -54.64
C LEU A 448 31.54 -1.27 -55.09
N LYS A 449 32.37 -0.71 -54.18
CA LYS A 449 33.47 0.17 -54.55
C LYS A 449 34.49 -0.55 -55.46
N GLY A 450 34.84 -1.80 -55.15
CA GLY A 450 35.68 -2.64 -56.01
C GLY A 450 35.08 -2.89 -57.40
N MET A 451 33.77 -3.09 -57.49
CA MET A 451 33.04 -3.27 -58.76
C MET A 451 32.91 -1.98 -59.58
N MET A 452 32.89 -0.80 -58.94
CA MET A 452 32.93 0.50 -59.64
C MET A 452 34.33 0.86 -60.15
N GLY A 453 35.37 0.22 -59.62
CA GLY A 453 36.77 0.50 -59.96
C GLY A 453 37.28 1.82 -59.40
N ASP A 454 38.57 2.12 -59.65
CA ASP A 454 39.19 3.39 -59.27
C ASP A 454 38.78 4.52 -60.23
N LEU A 455 37.51 4.91 -60.16
CA LEU A 455 37.04 6.22 -60.63
C LEU A 455 37.55 7.30 -59.67
N ASP A 456 38.83 7.65 -59.82
CA ASP A 456 39.48 8.77 -59.15
C ASP A 456 38.71 10.09 -59.46
N PRO A 457 38.08 10.73 -58.46
CA PRO A 457 37.33 11.97 -58.68
C PRO A 457 38.21 13.16 -59.10
N GLY A 458 39.54 13.06 -58.97
CA GLY A 458 40.46 14.17 -59.20
C GLY A 458 40.77 14.52 -60.66
N GLN A 459 40.62 13.60 -61.61
CA GLN A 459 41.22 13.78 -62.95
C GLN A 459 40.39 14.56 -63.97
N TYR A 460 39.12 14.87 -63.70
CA TYR A 460 38.21 15.49 -64.67
C TYR A 460 38.45 16.98 -64.97
N MET A 461 39.44 17.63 -64.35
CA MET A 461 39.66 19.08 -64.47
C MET A 461 40.98 19.50 -65.14
N THR A 462 41.91 18.59 -65.45
CA THR A 462 43.21 18.93 -66.07
C THR A 462 43.78 17.81 -66.95
N SER A 463 43.47 17.84 -68.25
CA SER A 463 44.27 17.18 -69.30
C SER A 463 43.92 17.72 -70.70
N GLU A 464 44.40 18.90 -71.05
CA GLU A 464 44.46 19.30 -72.46
C GLU A 464 45.53 18.48 -73.22
N ILE A 465 45.20 18.07 -74.44
CA ILE A 465 46.11 17.71 -75.55
C ILE A 465 47.03 16.48 -75.33
N THR A 466 46.72 15.37 -76.02
CA THR A 466 47.66 14.68 -76.96
C THR A 466 46.98 13.56 -77.77
N ASP A 467 47.00 13.69 -79.09
CA ASP A 467 46.11 12.95 -80.01
C ASP A 467 46.63 11.58 -80.50
N ILE A 468 46.65 10.58 -79.61
CA ILE A 468 47.03 9.19 -80.00
C ILE A 468 45.96 8.12 -79.66
N LYS A 469 44.96 8.41 -78.81
CA LYS A 469 43.93 7.42 -78.39
C LYS A 469 42.51 7.64 -78.97
N SER A 470 42.32 8.60 -79.86
CA SER A 470 40.99 9.00 -80.36
C SER A 470 40.26 7.92 -81.19
N LEU A 471 40.99 7.16 -82.01
CA LEU A 471 40.38 6.31 -83.04
C LEU A 471 39.68 5.04 -82.47
N ASP A 472 40.27 4.38 -81.46
CA ASP A 472 39.66 3.20 -80.84
C ASP A 472 38.48 3.56 -79.92
N PHE A 473 38.51 4.74 -79.30
CA PHE A 473 37.43 5.20 -78.42
C PHE A 473 36.15 5.43 -79.23
N THR A 474 36.23 6.24 -80.29
CA THR A 474 35.06 6.58 -81.14
C THR A 474 34.37 5.33 -81.71
N ASN A 475 35.13 4.31 -82.13
CA ASN A 475 34.58 3.07 -82.68
C ASN A 475 33.80 2.25 -81.61
N ARG A 476 34.34 2.18 -80.38
CA ARG A 476 33.67 1.55 -79.23
C ARG A 476 32.44 2.34 -78.75
N GLU A 477 32.51 3.67 -78.82
CA GLU A 477 31.43 4.61 -78.50
C GLU A 477 30.22 4.42 -79.44
N HIS A 478 30.47 4.33 -80.76
CA HIS A 478 29.43 4.10 -81.76
C HIS A 478 28.79 2.71 -81.62
N SER A 479 29.57 1.69 -81.26
CA SER A 479 29.05 0.35 -80.97
C SER A 479 28.11 0.36 -79.74
N ARG A 480 28.48 1.09 -78.67
CA ARG A 480 27.62 1.29 -77.49
C ARG A 480 26.34 2.04 -77.84
N HIS A 481 26.41 3.20 -78.50
CA HIS A 481 25.22 3.97 -78.90
C HIS A 481 24.28 3.18 -79.81
N THR A 482 24.83 2.44 -80.79
CA THR A 482 24.05 1.55 -81.66
C THR A 482 23.32 0.45 -80.88
N SER A 483 23.92 -0.05 -79.80
CA SER A 483 23.34 -1.10 -78.95
C SER A 483 22.29 -0.53 -77.98
N ILE A 484 22.54 0.66 -77.41
CA ILE A 484 21.60 1.39 -76.55
C ILE A 484 20.33 1.74 -77.34
N ASN A 485 20.46 2.36 -78.51
CA ASN A 485 19.30 2.71 -79.36
C ASN A 485 18.44 1.48 -79.70
N LYS A 486 19.06 0.32 -79.98
CA LYS A 486 18.33 -0.94 -80.21
C LYS A 486 17.55 -1.41 -78.97
N LEU A 487 18.19 -1.39 -77.80
CA LEU A 487 17.55 -1.78 -76.53
C LEU A 487 16.44 -0.80 -76.13
N GLU A 488 16.55 0.49 -76.45
CA GLU A 488 15.49 1.49 -76.21
C GLU A 488 14.28 1.26 -77.12
N HIS A 489 14.50 0.99 -78.42
CA HIS A 489 13.42 0.61 -79.36
C HIS A 489 12.78 -0.76 -79.04
N GLU A 490 13.45 -1.60 -78.26
CA GLU A 490 12.89 -2.83 -77.71
C GLU A 490 12.12 -2.58 -76.40
N ASN A 491 12.68 -1.76 -75.49
CA ASN A 491 12.01 -1.35 -74.25
C ASN A 491 10.69 -0.64 -74.54
N GLU A 492 10.68 0.30 -75.48
CA GLU A 492 9.48 1.07 -75.82
C GLU A 492 8.41 0.22 -76.51
N ARG A 493 8.82 -0.81 -77.26
CA ARG A 493 7.93 -1.83 -77.80
C ARG A 493 7.31 -2.68 -76.69
N LEU A 494 8.14 -3.19 -75.77
CA LEU A 494 7.69 -3.97 -74.60
C LEU A 494 6.78 -3.15 -73.67
N ARG A 495 7.01 -1.84 -73.51
CA ARG A 495 6.11 -0.92 -72.80
C ARG A 495 4.77 -0.77 -73.50
N ASN A 496 4.77 -0.61 -74.82
CA ASN A 496 3.54 -0.55 -75.62
C ASN A 496 2.77 -1.88 -75.58
N ASP A 497 3.46 -3.02 -75.57
CA ASP A 497 2.81 -4.33 -75.46
C ASP A 497 2.32 -4.63 -74.03
N LEU A 498 3.01 -4.17 -72.99
CA LEU A 498 2.50 -4.14 -71.61
C LEU A 498 1.29 -3.21 -71.45
N ALA A 499 1.24 -2.08 -72.15
CA ALA A 499 0.09 -1.19 -72.16
C ALA A 499 -1.11 -1.85 -72.85
N LYS A 500 -0.90 -2.52 -74.00
CA LYS A 500 -1.93 -3.35 -74.67
C LYS A 500 -2.44 -4.46 -73.74
N LEU A 501 -1.54 -5.19 -73.07
CA LEU A 501 -1.90 -6.24 -72.11
C LEU A 501 -2.69 -5.70 -70.89
N ARG A 502 -2.41 -4.48 -70.43
CA ARG A 502 -3.23 -3.80 -69.41
C ARG A 502 -4.61 -3.38 -69.92
N SER A 503 -4.73 -2.95 -71.19
CA SER A 503 -6.03 -2.60 -71.79
C SER A 503 -6.89 -3.82 -72.15
N ASN A 504 -6.29 -4.95 -72.53
CA ASN A 504 -6.98 -6.19 -72.86
C ASN A 504 -7.21 -7.01 -71.58
N GLY A 505 -8.09 -6.50 -70.71
CA GLY A 505 -8.09 -6.77 -69.28
C GLY A 505 -8.24 -8.24 -68.85
N LYS A 506 -7.14 -8.84 -68.38
CA LYS A 506 -7.08 -9.98 -67.45
C LYS A 506 -5.93 -9.79 -66.45
N SER A 507 -6.24 -9.26 -65.26
CA SER A 507 -5.25 -9.06 -64.19
C SER A 507 -4.96 -10.36 -63.43
N ALA A 508 -3.81 -10.98 -63.69
CA ALA A 508 -3.41 -12.25 -63.08
C ALA A 508 -2.89 -12.15 -61.61
N TRP A 509 -2.80 -10.93 -61.05
CA TRP A 509 -2.24 -10.68 -59.71
C TRP A 509 -3.21 -9.82 -58.88
N ALA A 510 -4.03 -10.46 -58.05
CA ALA A 510 -5.02 -9.82 -57.16
C ALA A 510 -4.74 -10.04 -55.65
N ASN A 511 -3.58 -10.61 -55.30
CA ASN A 511 -3.26 -11.08 -53.94
C ASN A 511 -2.37 -10.12 -53.15
N GLN A 512 -2.67 -8.82 -53.15
CA GLN A 512 -1.91 -7.82 -52.36
C GLN A 512 -2.77 -6.92 -51.45
N ASN A 513 -4.10 -6.97 -51.56
CA ASN A 513 -5.02 -6.12 -50.77
C ASN A 513 -5.60 -6.79 -49.51
N THR A 514 -5.55 -8.12 -49.42
CA THR A 514 -6.23 -8.91 -48.37
C THR A 514 -5.66 -8.72 -46.96
N TYR A 515 -4.41 -8.27 -46.83
CA TYR A 515 -3.76 -8.13 -45.51
C TYR A 515 -4.17 -6.85 -44.76
N GLU A 516 -4.43 -5.74 -45.46
CA GLU A 516 -4.89 -4.50 -44.82
C GLU A 516 -6.37 -4.55 -44.41
N GLU A 517 -7.20 -5.24 -45.21
CA GLU A 517 -8.65 -5.26 -45.02
C GLU A 517 -9.05 -6.04 -43.75
N MET A 518 -8.34 -7.14 -43.47
CA MET A 518 -8.48 -7.92 -42.23
C MET A 518 -8.14 -7.09 -40.97
N GLY A 519 -7.14 -6.22 -41.06
CA GLY A 519 -6.74 -5.31 -39.97
C GLY A 519 -7.79 -4.23 -39.68
N ARG A 520 -8.52 -3.75 -40.70
CA ARG A 520 -9.61 -2.77 -40.50
C ARG A 520 -10.88 -3.41 -39.92
N TYR A 521 -11.21 -4.64 -40.33
CA TYR A 521 -12.39 -5.36 -39.80
C TYR A 521 -12.27 -5.73 -38.32
N THR A 522 -11.08 -6.15 -37.86
CA THR A 522 -10.84 -6.53 -36.46
C THR A 522 -10.96 -5.34 -35.51
N TYR A 523 -10.38 -4.19 -35.87
CA TYR A 523 -10.51 -2.94 -35.10
C TYR A 523 -11.97 -2.44 -35.01
N GLN A 524 -12.74 -2.57 -36.11
CA GLN A 524 -14.13 -2.12 -36.13
C GLN A 524 -15.07 -2.99 -35.28
N ASN A 525 -14.74 -4.27 -35.07
CA ASN A 525 -15.54 -5.16 -34.23
C ASN A 525 -15.29 -4.97 -32.73
N GLN A 526 -14.06 -4.65 -32.30
CA GLN A 526 -13.80 -4.32 -30.88
C GLN A 526 -14.62 -3.10 -30.43
N MET A 527 -14.64 -2.03 -31.24
CA MET A 527 -15.44 -0.82 -31.00
C MET A 527 -16.97 -1.01 -31.03
N LYS A 528 -17.46 -2.22 -31.40
CA LYS A 528 -18.89 -2.59 -31.34
C LYS A 528 -19.22 -3.43 -30.10
N MET A 529 -18.29 -4.23 -29.59
CA MET A 529 -18.49 -4.99 -28.35
C MET A 529 -18.55 -4.03 -27.15
N GLU A 530 -17.61 -3.09 -27.07
CA GLU A 530 -17.47 -2.08 -26.00
C GLU A 530 -18.66 -1.11 -25.88
N LYS A 531 -19.63 -1.15 -26.81
CA LYS A 531 -20.85 -0.32 -26.78
C LYS A 531 -22.13 -1.09 -26.46
N ASN A 532 -22.05 -2.41 -26.25
CA ASN A 532 -23.22 -3.27 -26.04
C ASN A 532 -23.39 -3.78 -24.60
N GLU A 533 -22.37 -3.68 -23.73
CA GLU A 533 -22.51 -4.07 -22.32
C GLU A 533 -23.35 -3.05 -21.52
N ASP A 534 -23.17 -1.74 -21.77
CA ASP A 534 -23.90 -0.63 -21.11
C ASP A 534 -25.41 -0.54 -21.42
N ARG A 535 -26.01 -1.55 -22.07
CA ARG A 535 -27.43 -1.52 -22.48
C ARG A 535 -28.26 -2.76 -22.15
N LEU A 536 -27.72 -3.72 -21.40
CA LEU A 536 -28.45 -4.94 -21.02
C LEU A 536 -28.63 -5.10 -19.50
N SER A 537 -29.15 -4.06 -18.84
CA SER A 537 -29.43 -4.06 -17.39
C SER A 537 -30.76 -3.40 -17.00
N GLN A 538 -31.76 -3.42 -17.90
CA GLN A 538 -33.11 -2.94 -17.57
C GLN A 538 -34.22 -3.59 -18.41
N ASP A 539 -34.52 -4.89 -18.18
CA ASP A 539 -35.91 -5.36 -18.13
C ASP A 539 -36.07 -6.81 -17.62
N ARG A 540 -36.98 -7.02 -16.65
CA ARG A 540 -38.07 -8.04 -16.62
C ARG A 540 -38.58 -8.38 -15.22
N GLU A 541 -39.88 -8.16 -15.02
CA GLU A 541 -40.68 -8.78 -13.95
C GLU A 541 -41.02 -10.26 -14.25
N PRO A 542 -41.39 -11.05 -13.22
CA PRO A 542 -42.16 -12.28 -13.39
C PRO A 542 -43.55 -12.21 -12.69
N ASN A 543 -44.64 -12.14 -13.46
CA ASN A 543 -46.01 -12.02 -12.92
C ASN A 543 -46.85 -13.33 -13.07
N ARG A 544 -46.94 -14.07 -11.95
CA ARG A 544 -48.02 -14.95 -11.43
C ARG A 544 -49.13 -15.54 -12.37
N SER A 545 -49.34 -16.86 -12.20
CA SER A 545 -50.66 -17.56 -12.10
C SER A 545 -50.51 -18.70 -11.05
N VAL A 546 -51.38 -18.98 -10.05
CA VAL A 546 -52.87 -19.13 -9.93
C VAL A 546 -53.32 -20.50 -10.49
N THR A 547 -53.95 -21.43 -9.73
CA THR A 547 -54.92 -21.32 -8.58
C THR A 547 -54.68 -22.39 -7.45
N PRO A 548 -55.34 -22.33 -6.26
CA PRO A 548 -55.09 -23.18 -5.05
C PRO A 548 -56.16 -24.33 -4.89
N PRO A 549 -56.33 -25.08 -3.74
CA PRO A 549 -57.03 -24.56 -2.53
C PRO A 549 -56.86 -25.25 -1.11
N LEU A 550 -56.63 -24.44 -0.06
CA LEU A 550 -57.27 -24.52 1.31
C LEU A 550 -56.87 -25.69 2.31
N PRO A 551 -57.33 -25.73 3.60
CA PRO A 551 -56.61 -25.17 4.78
C PRO A 551 -56.73 -26.11 6.06
N PRO A 552 -56.89 -25.71 7.36
CA PRO A 552 -56.53 -24.50 8.17
C PRO A 552 -55.92 -24.72 9.61
N LEU A 553 -55.07 -23.78 10.09
CA LEU A 553 -54.95 -23.30 11.50
C LEU A 553 -54.38 -24.24 12.66
N PRO A 554 -54.23 -23.82 13.96
CA PRO A 554 -52.92 -23.93 14.68
C PRO A 554 -52.98 -24.42 16.17
N PHE A 555 -52.02 -23.97 17.01
CA PHE A 555 -51.85 -24.19 18.49
C PHE A 555 -51.27 -25.57 18.89
N GLN A 556 -50.64 -25.85 20.06
CA GLN A 556 -50.00 -25.02 21.12
C GLN A 556 -48.95 -25.84 21.94
N THR A 557 -48.29 -25.16 22.88
CA THR A 557 -47.33 -25.57 23.95
C THR A 557 -47.45 -26.92 24.69
N ARG A 558 -46.29 -27.36 25.26
CA ARG A 558 -46.07 -28.31 26.39
C ARG A 558 -46.33 -29.81 26.08
N GLU A 559 -45.77 -30.82 26.79
CA GLU A 559 -44.87 -30.83 27.96
C GLU A 559 -43.90 -32.06 28.00
N VAL A 560 -43.07 -32.11 29.04
CA VAL A 560 -42.05 -33.12 29.47
C VAL A 560 -42.54 -34.59 29.47
N THR A 561 -41.68 -35.58 29.13
CA THR A 561 -41.09 -36.63 30.03
C THR A 561 -40.20 -37.65 29.24
N SER A 562 -39.19 -38.24 29.88
CA SER A 562 -38.33 -39.36 29.41
C SER A 562 -38.72 -40.69 30.15
N PRO A 563 -38.01 -41.85 30.13
CA PRO A 563 -36.76 -42.22 29.42
C PRO A 563 -36.73 -43.66 28.81
N LEU A 564 -35.54 -44.03 28.28
CA LEU A 564 -34.81 -45.32 28.43
C LEU A 564 -34.56 -46.20 27.16
N VAL A 565 -33.34 -46.77 27.10
CA VAL A 565 -32.79 -47.88 26.28
C VAL A 565 -32.28 -47.58 24.84
N SER A 566 -30.96 -47.75 24.68
CA SER A 566 -30.13 -48.35 23.58
C SER A 566 -30.65 -48.55 22.14
N ASP A 567 -29.81 -48.57 21.09
CA ASP A 567 -28.35 -48.34 20.96
C ASP A 567 -27.97 -47.99 19.48
N ASP A 568 -26.71 -47.59 19.26
CA ASP A 568 -25.94 -47.56 17.98
C ASP A 568 -26.63 -47.25 16.64
N GLU A 569 -26.33 -46.07 16.04
CA GLU A 569 -25.34 -46.00 14.94
C GLU A 569 -24.95 -44.53 14.59
N VAL A 570 -23.90 -44.33 13.78
CA VAL A 570 -23.24 -43.02 13.56
C VAL A 570 -23.58 -42.41 12.19
N PHE A 571 -24.26 -41.25 12.19
CA PHE A 571 -24.32 -40.32 11.05
C PHE A 571 -24.22 -38.85 11.50
N PRO A 572 -23.74 -37.91 10.65
CA PRO A 572 -23.43 -36.55 11.05
C PRO A 572 -24.68 -35.63 11.06
N LEU A 573 -24.82 -34.83 12.13
CA LEU A 573 -25.91 -33.86 12.26
C LEU A 573 -25.44 -32.45 11.87
N SER A 574 -26.13 -31.84 10.90
CA SER A 574 -26.09 -30.39 10.67
C SER A 574 -26.75 -29.64 11.84
N PRO A 575 -26.26 -28.44 12.24
CA PRO A 575 -26.93 -27.63 13.25
C PRO A 575 -28.31 -27.14 12.80
N PRO A 576 -29.28 -26.94 13.72
CA PRO A 576 -30.60 -26.39 13.38
C PRO A 576 -30.59 -24.88 13.11
N ASP A 577 -31.54 -24.40 12.30
CA ASP A 577 -31.76 -22.98 12.03
C ASP A 577 -32.27 -22.22 13.28
N ILE A 578 -31.34 -21.62 14.03
CA ILE A 578 -31.64 -20.63 15.06
C ILE A 578 -31.69 -19.25 14.38
N VAL A 579 -32.89 -18.67 14.25
CA VAL A 579 -33.06 -17.29 13.77
C VAL A 579 -32.62 -16.32 14.85
N PHE A 580 -31.32 -16.02 14.89
CA PHE A 580 -30.72 -15.13 15.88
C PHE A 580 -31.24 -13.68 15.75
N PRO A 581 -31.56 -13.00 16.87
CA PRO A 581 -31.85 -11.56 16.89
C PRO A 581 -30.74 -10.69 16.28
N ALA A 582 -29.50 -11.18 16.30
CA ALA A 582 -28.34 -10.56 15.65
C ALA A 582 -28.53 -10.35 14.14
N SER A 583 -29.32 -11.19 13.46
CA SER A 583 -29.62 -11.04 12.02
C SER A 583 -30.43 -9.77 11.74
N LEU A 584 -31.47 -9.52 12.55
CA LEU A 584 -32.34 -8.35 12.41
C LEU A 584 -31.61 -7.06 12.83
N ALA A 585 -30.75 -7.14 13.86
CA ALA A 585 -29.86 -6.03 14.23
C ALA A 585 -28.84 -5.70 13.11
N ALA A 586 -28.25 -6.71 12.47
CA ALA A 586 -27.35 -6.52 11.33
C ALA A 586 -28.08 -5.93 10.11
N GLN A 587 -29.32 -6.35 9.84
CA GLN A 587 -30.15 -5.80 8.78
C GLN A 587 -30.49 -4.31 9.02
N HIS A 588 -30.83 -3.93 10.25
CA HIS A 588 -31.04 -2.52 10.60
C HIS A 588 -29.75 -1.71 10.48
N PHE A 589 -28.60 -2.26 10.90
CA PHE A 589 -27.31 -1.60 10.75
C PHE A 589 -26.96 -1.33 9.29
N LEU A 590 -27.19 -2.30 8.39
CA LEU A 590 -26.96 -2.14 6.95
C LEU A 590 -27.87 -1.07 6.31
N LEU A 591 -29.14 -1.00 6.70
CA LEU A 591 -30.06 0.04 6.21
C LEU A 591 -29.67 1.44 6.71
N GLU A 592 -29.19 1.57 7.94
CA GLU A 592 -28.71 2.85 8.48
C GLU A 592 -27.36 3.27 7.83
N GLU A 593 -26.47 2.32 7.51
CA GLU A 593 -25.27 2.57 6.71
C GLU A 593 -25.61 3.02 5.27
N GLU A 594 -26.58 2.36 4.61
CA GLU A 594 -27.01 2.73 3.26
C GLU A 594 -27.63 4.14 3.24
N LYS A 595 -28.39 4.49 4.28
CA LYS A 595 -28.92 5.84 4.49
C LYS A 595 -27.79 6.86 4.72
N ARG A 596 -26.83 6.58 5.63
CA ARG A 596 -25.65 7.45 5.85
C ARG A 596 -24.84 7.65 4.57
N ALA A 597 -24.66 6.62 3.76
CA ALA A 597 -23.97 6.72 2.47
C ALA A 597 -24.69 7.69 1.52
N LYS A 598 -26.03 7.57 1.38
CA LYS A 598 -26.85 8.47 0.54
C LYS A 598 -26.92 9.91 1.07
N GLU A 599 -26.82 10.11 2.38
CA GLU A 599 -26.72 11.44 2.99
C GLU A 599 -25.34 12.07 2.72
N PHE A 600 -24.26 11.28 2.83
CA PHE A 600 -22.90 11.73 2.52
C PHE A 600 -22.70 12.03 1.02
N GLU A 601 -23.29 11.20 0.14
CA GLU A 601 -23.31 11.42 -1.31
C GLU A 601 -23.99 12.76 -1.68
N LYS A 602 -25.15 13.06 -1.07
CA LYS A 602 -25.84 14.35 -1.26
C LYS A 602 -25.00 15.52 -0.78
N LEU A 603 -24.32 15.40 0.36
CA LEU A 603 -23.42 16.44 0.88
C LEU A 603 -22.22 16.67 -0.05
N LEU A 604 -21.61 15.59 -0.55
CA LEU A 604 -20.51 15.65 -1.51
C LEU A 604 -20.94 16.34 -2.82
N ASN A 605 -22.09 15.94 -3.38
CA ASN A 605 -22.64 16.53 -4.60
C ASN A 605 -22.97 18.01 -4.41
N THR A 606 -23.54 18.41 -3.26
CA THR A 606 -23.81 19.82 -2.93
C THR A 606 -22.53 20.63 -2.90
N HIS A 607 -21.45 20.10 -2.29
CA HIS A 607 -20.17 20.78 -2.24
C HIS A 607 -19.48 20.87 -3.61
N ILE A 608 -19.62 19.84 -4.46
CA ILE A 608 -19.16 19.88 -5.86
C ILE A 608 -19.90 20.98 -6.64
N ASP A 609 -21.21 21.09 -6.46
CA ASP A 609 -22.07 22.14 -7.02
C ASP A 609 -21.64 23.55 -6.59
N GLU A 610 -21.31 23.74 -5.31
CA GLU A 610 -20.78 25.00 -4.76
C GLU A 610 -19.42 25.36 -5.35
N LEU A 611 -18.50 24.38 -5.46
CA LEU A 611 -17.19 24.55 -6.08
C LEU A 611 -17.31 24.91 -7.57
N GLN A 612 -18.25 24.29 -8.30
CA GLN A 612 -18.54 24.63 -9.69
C GLN A 612 -19.09 26.07 -9.80
N LYS A 613 -20.09 26.44 -8.99
CA LYS A 613 -20.65 27.81 -8.96
C LYS A 613 -19.61 28.87 -8.60
N HIS A 614 -18.74 28.58 -7.63
CA HIS A 614 -17.63 29.48 -7.27
C HIS A 614 -16.59 29.61 -8.39
N THR A 615 -16.29 28.51 -9.08
CA THR A 615 -15.39 28.49 -10.24
C THR A 615 -15.97 29.29 -11.40
N GLU A 616 -17.25 29.08 -11.74
CA GLU A 616 -17.96 29.82 -12.79
C GLU A 616 -18.05 31.31 -12.46
N PHE A 617 -18.43 31.67 -11.22
CA PHE A 617 -18.45 33.06 -10.76
C PHE A 617 -17.08 33.73 -10.90
N THR A 618 -16.01 33.02 -10.51
CA THR A 618 -14.62 33.49 -10.64
C THR A 618 -14.24 33.69 -12.11
N LEU A 619 -14.55 32.73 -12.99
CA LEU A 619 -14.33 32.83 -14.43
C LEU A 619 -15.08 34.02 -15.02
N ASN A 620 -16.38 34.13 -14.78
CA ASN A 620 -17.27 35.18 -15.29
C ASN A 620 -16.81 36.58 -14.83
N LYS A 621 -16.34 36.71 -13.59
CA LYS A 621 -15.70 37.93 -13.06
C LYS A 621 -14.47 38.34 -13.87
N TYR A 622 -13.57 37.41 -14.20
CA TYR A 622 -12.39 37.70 -15.02
C TYR A 622 -12.73 37.93 -16.51
N THR A 623 -13.70 37.21 -17.07
CA THR A 623 -14.18 37.43 -18.45
C THR A 623 -14.78 38.83 -18.62
N LYS A 624 -15.61 39.28 -17.66
CA LYS A 624 -16.15 40.65 -17.63
C LYS A 624 -15.06 41.71 -17.46
N LEU A 625 -14.05 41.48 -16.61
CA LEU A 625 -12.87 42.37 -16.52
C LEU A 625 -12.10 42.46 -17.85
N LYS A 626 -12.12 41.40 -18.67
CA LYS A 626 -11.45 41.36 -19.98
C LYS A 626 -12.26 42.08 -21.07
N GLN A 627 -13.59 41.98 -21.05
CA GLN A 627 -14.45 42.77 -21.96
C GLN A 627 -14.44 44.27 -21.63
N ASN A 628 -14.46 44.64 -20.35
CA ASN A 628 -14.35 46.04 -19.90
C ASN A 628 -12.94 46.66 -20.08
N ARG A 629 -12.07 46.04 -20.88
CA ARG A 629 -10.77 46.55 -21.34
C ARG A 629 -10.65 46.63 -22.86
N HIS A 630 -11.73 46.34 -23.59
CA HIS A 630 -11.82 46.44 -25.05
C HIS A 630 -12.97 47.38 -25.50
N ILE A 631 -13.34 48.32 -24.62
CA ILE A 631 -14.13 49.53 -24.87
C ILE A 631 -13.31 50.68 -24.26
#